data_AF-A0A929YXK5-F1
#
_entry.id   AF-A0A929YXK5-F1
#
_cell.length_a   1.000
_cell.length_b   1.000
_cell.length_c   1.000
_cell.angle_alpha   90.00
_cell.angle_beta   90.00
_cell.angle_gamma   90.00
#
_symmetry.space_group_name_H-M   'P 1'
#
loop_
_entity.id
_entity.type
_entity.pdbx_description
1 polymer ?
#
loop_
_entity_poly.entity_id
_entity_poly.type
_entity_poly.pdbx_seq_one_letter_code
_entity_poly.pdbx_strand_id
1 'polypeptide(L)'
;MRFLEIFNRREGKGMNRIIRGGLHKNKLYMGVSALLLGCMLMTSPLVAMAETDPDFPDETNSIDDVDIQNKKQTIVEGTQITPIKIVPTNTGEWTKVDERELGLMGLKYDMGTYLITGKYNLREPWGKDEEVKKVFEAIKVIRHDSRVENRRLVFIVQRDTDRDGIPDITDTDDDNDGYTDVEEKAKGSDPKNAKSIPATPIIPAQVQPVRPSTGRINDKDRVGTAINISKKYYNKANTVIVVRHDLFPDSMTASVLAKLKDAPILLNPTDKLDNRVSEEIKRLGVEEVIIVGGRDSISEGVREELKAFDTDKYVERLSGPDRYGTSEMVARRVVAMTGKKYIAVVASGQVFPDALSVGTFASRESYPILLVKKDLIPERIERAINDLDINRTYIAGGTNTISKETEAKLPGVLERMAGNTRYETSVAIAKSKFKDSKEAFVASGEEFADALVISPISGKYNKPTLLVSRNISINSVVKKYIKEAKLTGITAIGGEKYVPNSTINDLTR
;
A
#
# COMPACT_ATOMS: atom_id res chain seq x y z
N MET A 1 34.01 -63.00 14.36
CA MET A 1 32.93 -62.56 15.26
C MET A 1 32.29 -61.32 14.66
N ARG A 2 31.01 -61.18 14.29
CA ARG A 2 29.74 -61.95 14.36
C ARG A 2 28.90 -61.44 13.15
N PHE A 3 28.51 -62.32 12.21
CA PHE A 3 27.13 -62.79 11.87
C PHE A 3 26.17 -61.73 11.25
N LEU A 4 25.85 -61.81 9.93
CA LEU A 4 24.67 -62.46 9.25
C LEU A 4 23.45 -61.50 9.19
N GLU A 5 22.79 -61.13 8.07
CA GLU A 5 21.89 -61.86 7.14
C GLU A 5 21.48 -60.89 5.99
N ILE A 6 21.46 -61.18 4.67
CA ILE A 6 20.65 -62.06 3.79
C ILE A 6 19.58 -61.29 2.94
N PHE A 7 19.81 -61.32 1.61
CA PHE A 7 18.91 -61.45 0.43
C PHE A 7 17.83 -60.37 0.13
N ASN A 8 17.54 -59.93 -1.11
CA ASN A 8 17.73 -60.47 -2.48
C ASN A 8 17.60 -59.29 -3.51
N ARG A 9 18.52 -59.04 -4.47
CA ARG A 9 18.57 -59.51 -5.90
C ARG A 9 17.28 -59.29 -6.71
N ARG A 10 17.25 -58.99 -8.02
CA ARG A 10 18.19 -58.70 -9.13
C ARG A 10 17.28 -58.33 -10.32
N GLU A 11 17.57 -57.27 -11.08
CA GLU A 11 18.27 -57.27 -12.39
C GLU A 11 17.71 -58.12 -13.54
N GLY A 12 17.63 -57.49 -14.72
CA GLY A 12 17.69 -58.11 -16.06
C GLY A 12 17.21 -57.14 -17.15
N LYS A 13 18.09 -56.30 -17.72
CA LYS A 13 18.82 -56.46 -19.01
C LYS A 13 17.89 -56.54 -20.24
N GLY A 14 17.84 -55.53 -21.11
CA GLY A 14 18.65 -55.40 -22.35
C GLY A 14 17.71 -55.66 -23.57
N MET A 15 17.86 -55.19 -24.81
CA MET A 15 18.91 -54.50 -25.56
C MET A 15 18.35 -54.12 -26.96
N ASN A 16 18.75 -52.95 -27.51
CA ASN A 16 18.99 -52.61 -28.94
C ASN A 16 17.92 -52.59 -30.09
N ARG A 17 17.70 -51.35 -30.61
CA ARG A 17 17.96 -50.83 -32.01
C ARG A 17 16.85 -50.74 -33.12
N ILE A 18 16.70 -49.48 -33.61
CA ILE A 18 16.41 -48.88 -34.96
C ILE A 18 14.97 -48.79 -35.59
N ILE A 19 14.60 -47.56 -35.99
CA ILE A 19 13.98 -47.04 -37.26
C ILE A 19 12.70 -46.15 -37.11
N ARG A 20 12.76 -45.00 -37.82
CA ARG A 20 11.78 -43.95 -38.19
C ARG A 20 10.27 -44.28 -38.24
N GLY A 21 9.45 -43.27 -37.93
CA GLY A 21 8.19 -42.99 -38.67
C GLY A 21 6.94 -42.64 -37.83
N GLY A 22 6.38 -41.44 -38.08
CA GLY A 22 4.94 -41.17 -38.29
C GLY A 22 3.84 -41.51 -37.26
N LEU A 23 3.16 -40.45 -36.80
CA LEU A 23 1.71 -40.28 -36.55
C LEU A 23 0.90 -41.25 -35.63
N HIS A 24 0.29 -40.59 -34.62
CA HIS A 24 -1.13 -40.68 -34.17
C HIS A 24 -1.65 -41.86 -33.31
N LYS A 25 -2.19 -41.42 -32.15
CA LYS A 25 -3.37 -41.86 -31.36
C LYS A 25 -3.26 -42.99 -30.32
N ASN A 26 -3.73 -42.60 -29.13
CA ASN A 26 -4.48 -43.33 -28.08
C ASN A 26 -3.75 -44.03 -26.91
N LYS A 27 -3.85 -43.34 -25.75
CA LYS A 27 -4.23 -43.79 -24.39
C LYS A 27 -3.63 -45.09 -23.81
N LEU A 28 -2.89 -44.96 -22.71
CA LEU A 28 -3.34 -45.41 -21.37
C LEU A 28 -2.49 -44.81 -20.23
N TYR A 29 -3.15 -44.61 -19.09
CA TYR A 29 -2.78 -43.87 -17.88
C TYR A 29 -2.04 -44.72 -16.81
N MET A 30 -1.26 -44.05 -15.94
CA MET A 30 -1.25 -44.16 -14.46
C MET A 30 -0.07 -43.30 -13.93
N GLY A 31 -0.26 -42.14 -13.28
CA GLY A 31 -0.63 -41.93 -11.86
C GLY A 31 0.65 -41.53 -11.07
N VAL A 32 0.76 -40.53 -10.18
CA VAL A 32 -0.17 -39.79 -9.31
C VAL A 32 0.52 -38.47 -8.86
N SER A 33 -0.31 -37.49 -8.44
CA SER A 33 -0.05 -36.28 -7.63
C SER A 33 0.10 -34.95 -8.37
N ALA A 34 -0.59 -33.86 -8.03
CA ALA A 34 -1.88 -33.56 -7.37
C ALA A 34 -1.94 -32.02 -7.37
N LEU A 35 -2.72 -31.42 -8.26
CA LEU A 35 -3.10 -30.01 -8.24
C LEU A 35 -4.62 -29.95 -8.21
N LEU A 36 -5.19 -29.32 -7.18
CA LEU A 36 -6.63 -29.20 -6.97
C LEU A 36 -7.23 -28.22 -7.98
N LEU A 37 -7.84 -28.77 -9.02
CA LEU A 37 -8.90 -28.17 -9.81
C LEU A 37 -10.10 -29.14 -9.72
N GLY A 38 -11.23 -28.67 -9.21
CA GLY A 38 -12.49 -29.41 -9.19
C GLY A 38 -13.63 -28.39 -9.19
N CYS A 39 -14.73 -28.58 -9.89
CA CYS A 39 -15.13 -29.63 -10.81
C CYS A 39 -16.24 -29.01 -11.68
N MET A 40 -16.18 -29.25 -12.98
CA MET A 40 -17.30 -29.03 -13.91
C MET A 40 -18.15 -30.31 -13.90
N LEU A 41 -19.46 -30.16 -14.12
CA LEU A 41 -20.44 -31.13 -14.66
C LEU A 41 -21.62 -31.41 -13.73
N MET A 42 -22.75 -30.80 -14.07
CA MET A 42 -23.95 -31.56 -14.44
C MET A 42 -24.60 -30.87 -15.65
N THR A 43 -24.30 -31.36 -16.85
CA THR A 43 -25.15 -31.22 -18.03
C THR A 43 -26.18 -32.34 -18.01
N SER A 44 -27.47 -32.01 -18.07
CA SER A 44 -28.53 -32.71 -18.82
C SER A 44 -29.91 -32.24 -18.33
N PRO A 45 -30.93 -32.27 -19.22
CA PRO A 45 -32.11 -31.42 -19.11
C PRO A 45 -32.98 -31.90 -17.97
N LEU A 46 -33.47 -30.97 -17.14
CA LEU A 46 -34.58 -31.29 -16.28
C LEU A 46 -35.76 -31.60 -17.20
N VAL A 47 -36.12 -32.88 -17.17
CA VAL A 47 -37.33 -33.49 -17.71
C VAL A 47 -38.45 -32.46 -17.71
N ALA A 48 -38.99 -32.18 -18.89
CA ALA A 48 -40.32 -31.62 -19.04
C ALA A 48 -41.28 -32.61 -18.36
N MET A 49 -41.50 -32.42 -17.06
CA MET A 49 -42.76 -32.82 -16.46
C MET A 49 -43.76 -31.84 -17.05
N ALA A 50 -44.69 -32.37 -17.84
CA ALA A 50 -45.91 -31.68 -18.14
C ALA A 50 -46.62 -31.42 -16.80
N GLU A 51 -46.26 -30.33 -16.13
CA GLU A 51 -47.15 -29.65 -15.22
C GLU A 51 -48.29 -29.16 -16.11
N THR A 52 -49.37 -29.93 -16.11
CA THR A 52 -50.69 -29.42 -16.47
C THR A 52 -50.92 -28.21 -15.58
N ASP A 53 -50.71 -27.00 -16.12
CA ASP A 53 -51.00 -25.74 -15.45
C ASP A 53 -52.52 -25.76 -15.16
N PRO A 54 -52.98 -25.80 -13.90
CA PRO A 54 -54.40 -25.93 -13.58
C PRO A 54 -55.25 -24.74 -14.08
N ASP A 55 -54.63 -23.64 -14.51
CA ASP A 55 -55.28 -22.51 -15.21
C ASP A 55 -55.38 -22.71 -16.73
N PHE A 56 -54.84 -23.80 -17.28
CA PHE A 56 -54.88 -24.21 -18.69
C PHE A 56 -55.25 -25.69 -18.81
N PRO A 57 -56.54 -26.05 -18.87
CA PRO A 57 -56.88 -27.33 -19.47
C PRO A 57 -56.37 -27.32 -20.92
N ASP A 58 -55.60 -28.33 -21.31
CA ASP A 58 -55.40 -28.64 -22.72
C ASP A 58 -56.79 -28.67 -23.36
N GLU A 59 -57.09 -27.75 -24.27
CA GLU A 59 -58.24 -27.89 -25.16
C GLU A 59 -57.92 -29.03 -26.12
N THR A 60 -58.01 -30.26 -25.62
CA THR A 60 -57.99 -31.46 -26.45
C THR A 60 -59.23 -31.41 -27.36
N ASN A 61 -58.98 -31.49 -28.67
CA ASN A 61 -59.92 -31.61 -29.80
C ASN A 61 -60.38 -30.32 -30.51
N SER A 62 -59.46 -29.40 -30.79
CA SER A 62 -59.50 -28.63 -32.05
C SER A 62 -58.28 -29.01 -32.88
N ILE A 63 -58.45 -29.28 -34.17
CA ILE A 63 -57.31 -29.36 -35.09
C ILE A 63 -56.78 -27.92 -35.19
N ASP A 64 -55.80 -27.59 -34.35
CA ASP A 64 -55.18 -26.27 -34.34
C ASP A 64 -54.29 -26.13 -35.59
N ASP A 65 -54.77 -25.39 -36.59
CA ASP A 65 -54.09 -25.18 -37.87
C ASP A 65 -52.96 -24.12 -37.79
N VAL A 66 -52.58 -23.70 -36.59
CA VAL A 66 -51.47 -22.76 -36.32
C VAL A 66 -50.60 -23.26 -35.17
N ASP A 67 -49.32 -23.52 -35.44
CA ASP A 67 -48.29 -23.81 -34.43
C ASP A 67 -47.61 -22.51 -33.96
N ILE A 68 -47.41 -22.37 -32.64
CA ILE A 68 -46.74 -21.21 -32.03
C ILE A 68 -45.55 -21.71 -31.20
N GLN A 69 -44.36 -21.42 -31.70
CA GLN A 69 -43.10 -21.76 -31.04
C GLN A 69 -42.64 -20.64 -30.12
N ASN A 70 -42.02 -20.99 -29.00
CA ASN A 70 -41.61 -20.05 -27.94
C ASN A 70 -42.79 -19.25 -27.34
N LYS A 71 -43.99 -19.85 -27.29
CA LYS A 71 -45.23 -19.21 -26.78
C LYS A 71 -45.17 -18.80 -25.31
N LYS A 72 -44.24 -19.37 -24.52
CA LYS A 72 -43.98 -19.04 -23.11
C LYS A 72 -42.51 -18.68 -22.94
N GLN A 73 -42.20 -17.53 -22.36
CA GLN A 73 -40.83 -17.06 -22.17
C GLN A 73 -40.66 -16.37 -20.82
N THR A 74 -39.48 -16.53 -20.23
CA THR A 74 -39.00 -15.67 -19.13
C THR A 74 -38.06 -14.64 -19.72
N ILE A 75 -38.29 -13.36 -19.42
CA ILE A 75 -37.53 -12.23 -19.98
C ILE A 75 -37.23 -11.22 -18.88
N VAL A 76 -36.12 -10.48 -19.03
CA VAL A 76 -35.81 -9.33 -18.18
C VAL A 76 -36.51 -8.10 -18.76
N GLU A 77 -37.07 -7.24 -17.92
CA GLU A 77 -37.76 -6.03 -18.34
C GLU A 77 -36.88 -5.18 -19.27
N GLY A 78 -37.48 -4.60 -20.32
CA GLY A 78 -36.74 -3.77 -21.28
C GLY A 78 -35.76 -4.51 -22.20
N THR A 79 -35.66 -5.85 -22.11
CA THR A 79 -34.83 -6.67 -23.00
C THR A 79 -35.61 -7.22 -24.22
N GLN A 80 -34.88 -7.74 -25.21
CA GLN A 80 -35.50 -8.35 -26.40
C GLN A 80 -36.07 -9.72 -26.07
N ILE A 81 -37.28 -10.02 -26.57
CA ILE A 81 -37.83 -11.37 -26.48
C ILE A 81 -37.05 -12.34 -27.34
N THR A 82 -37.09 -13.63 -27.00
CA THR A 82 -36.72 -14.66 -27.96
C THR A 82 -37.77 -14.64 -29.08
N PRO A 83 -37.39 -14.64 -30.37
CA PRO A 83 -38.37 -14.59 -31.45
C PRO A 83 -39.42 -15.69 -31.33
N ILE A 84 -40.70 -15.30 -31.41
CA ILE A 84 -41.86 -16.21 -31.40
C ILE A 84 -42.21 -16.50 -32.85
N LYS A 85 -42.28 -17.77 -33.22
CA LYS A 85 -42.57 -18.17 -34.60
C LYS A 85 -44.03 -18.62 -34.73
N ILE A 86 -44.75 -18.06 -35.70
CA ILE A 86 -46.16 -18.37 -35.99
C ILE A 86 -46.24 -19.17 -37.29
N VAL A 87 -46.37 -20.49 -37.20
CA VAL A 87 -46.28 -21.38 -38.36
C VAL A 87 -47.68 -21.89 -38.73
N PRO A 88 -48.13 -21.74 -39.98
CA PRO A 88 -49.31 -22.45 -40.49
C PRO A 88 -49.04 -23.97 -40.47
N THR A 89 -50.00 -24.76 -40.00
CA THR A 89 -49.84 -26.23 -39.91
C THR A 89 -49.81 -26.91 -41.29
N ASN A 90 -50.38 -26.28 -42.33
CA ASN A 90 -50.41 -26.79 -43.70
C ASN A 90 -49.41 -26.09 -44.63
N THR A 91 -48.68 -26.88 -45.44
CA THR A 91 -47.70 -26.37 -46.41
C THR A 91 -48.36 -25.51 -47.49
N GLY A 92 -47.93 -24.25 -47.63
CA GLY A 92 -48.41 -23.31 -48.66
C GLY A 92 -49.52 -22.36 -48.19
N GLU A 93 -50.03 -22.53 -46.97
CA GLU A 93 -50.88 -21.52 -46.32
C GLU A 93 -50.02 -20.40 -45.70
N TRP A 94 -50.62 -19.23 -45.50
CA TRP A 94 -50.00 -18.14 -44.75
C TRP A 94 -50.84 -17.79 -43.51
N THR A 95 -50.17 -17.26 -42.51
CA THR A 95 -50.76 -16.64 -41.32
C THR A 95 -50.29 -15.19 -41.23
N LYS A 96 -51.13 -14.34 -40.62
CA LYS A 96 -50.79 -12.96 -40.29
C LYS A 96 -51.21 -12.68 -38.86
N VAL A 97 -50.51 -11.82 -38.14
CA VAL A 97 -50.93 -11.37 -36.80
C VAL A 97 -51.46 -9.94 -36.87
N ASP A 98 -52.53 -9.63 -36.12
CA ASP A 98 -53.01 -8.25 -35.97
C ASP A 98 -51.95 -7.39 -35.27
N GLU A 99 -51.30 -6.52 -36.04
CA GLU A 99 -50.19 -5.68 -35.57
C GLU A 99 -50.61 -4.60 -34.58
N ARG A 100 -51.91 -4.28 -34.47
CA ARG A 100 -52.39 -3.26 -33.52
C ARG A 100 -52.16 -3.68 -32.08
N GLU A 101 -52.54 -4.91 -31.74
CA GLU A 101 -52.36 -5.45 -30.39
C GLU A 101 -50.87 -5.71 -30.09
N LEU A 102 -50.12 -6.22 -31.08
CA LEU A 102 -48.67 -6.41 -30.95
C LEU A 102 -47.93 -5.11 -30.71
N GLY A 103 -48.33 -4.02 -31.39
CA GLY A 103 -47.74 -2.71 -31.22
C GLY A 103 -47.92 -2.16 -29.80
N LEU A 104 -49.06 -2.42 -29.15
CA LEU A 104 -49.29 -2.05 -27.74
C LEU A 104 -48.36 -2.82 -26.78
N MET A 105 -47.95 -4.02 -27.16
CA MET A 105 -46.97 -4.84 -26.41
C MET A 105 -45.51 -4.50 -26.75
N GLY A 106 -45.24 -3.53 -27.63
CA GLY A 106 -43.87 -3.22 -28.09
C GLY A 106 -43.29 -4.26 -29.07
N LEU A 107 -44.12 -5.15 -29.59
CA LEU A 107 -43.73 -6.24 -30.49
C LEU A 107 -44.12 -5.93 -31.94
N LYS A 108 -43.41 -6.58 -32.87
CA LYS A 108 -43.63 -6.46 -34.32
C LYS A 108 -43.66 -7.84 -34.95
N TYR A 109 -44.52 -8.00 -35.94
CA TYR A 109 -44.60 -9.23 -36.74
C TYR A 109 -44.02 -9.00 -38.13
N ASP A 110 -43.17 -9.92 -38.58
CA ASP A 110 -42.63 -9.92 -39.93
C ASP A 110 -43.27 -11.06 -40.75
N MET A 111 -44.00 -10.69 -41.80
CA MET A 111 -44.73 -11.65 -42.64
C MET A 111 -43.81 -12.50 -43.54
N GLY A 112 -42.58 -12.05 -43.82
CA GLY A 112 -41.62 -12.79 -44.63
C GLY A 112 -40.95 -13.94 -43.85
N THR A 113 -40.75 -13.75 -42.55
CA THR A 113 -40.06 -14.69 -41.65
C THR A 113 -41.00 -15.41 -40.69
N TYR A 114 -42.25 -14.97 -40.58
CA TYR A 114 -43.24 -15.46 -39.62
C TYR A 114 -42.82 -15.29 -38.15
N LEU A 115 -42.00 -14.28 -37.86
CA LEU A 115 -41.47 -14.02 -36.52
C LEU A 115 -42.12 -12.79 -35.87
N ILE A 116 -42.49 -12.94 -34.61
CA ILE A 116 -42.73 -11.82 -33.69
C ILE A 116 -41.41 -11.53 -32.97
N THR A 117 -40.97 -10.27 -33.03
CA THR A 117 -39.74 -9.79 -32.41
C THR A 117 -39.98 -8.44 -31.72
N GLY A 118 -39.07 -8.02 -30.85
CA GLY A 118 -39.14 -6.72 -30.19
C GLY A 118 -38.76 -6.79 -28.73
N LYS A 119 -38.96 -5.66 -28.03
CA LYS A 119 -38.86 -5.57 -26.58
C LYS A 119 -40.27 -5.59 -26.04
N TYR A 120 -40.59 -6.57 -25.21
CA TYR A 120 -41.91 -6.65 -24.62
C TYR A 120 -42.11 -5.47 -23.66
N ASN A 121 -43.21 -4.75 -23.84
CA ASN A 121 -43.59 -3.61 -23.03
C ASN A 121 -44.63 -4.06 -22.00
N LEU A 122 -44.20 -4.22 -20.74
CA LEU A 122 -45.10 -4.54 -19.65
C LEU A 122 -46.01 -3.33 -19.37
N ARG A 123 -47.32 -3.53 -19.48
CA ARG A 123 -48.32 -2.45 -19.33
C ARG A 123 -48.87 -2.34 -17.91
N GLU A 124 -48.75 -3.40 -17.13
CA GLU A 124 -49.20 -3.42 -15.75
C GLU A 124 -48.11 -2.87 -14.84
N PRO A 125 -48.43 -1.93 -13.93
CA PRO A 125 -47.44 -1.44 -12.98
C PRO A 125 -46.97 -2.57 -12.06
N TRP A 126 -45.71 -2.49 -11.66
CA TRP A 126 -45.15 -3.36 -10.63
C TRP A 126 -45.79 -3.11 -9.27
N GLY A 127 -46.01 -4.18 -8.52
CA GLY A 127 -46.22 -4.11 -7.08
C GLY A 127 -44.94 -3.64 -6.36
N LYS A 128 -45.09 -3.19 -5.12
CA LYS A 128 -43.99 -2.62 -4.33
C LYS A 128 -42.77 -3.56 -4.27
N ASP A 129 -43.01 -4.80 -3.86
CA ASP A 129 -41.97 -5.82 -3.65
C ASP A 129 -42.03 -6.92 -4.73
N GLU A 130 -42.63 -6.63 -5.90
CA GLU A 130 -42.81 -7.59 -6.98
C GLU A 130 -41.55 -7.66 -7.86
N GLU A 131 -40.93 -8.85 -7.90
CA GLU A 131 -39.73 -9.14 -8.70
C GLU A 131 -40.03 -9.80 -10.05
N VAL A 132 -41.17 -10.49 -10.13
CA VAL A 132 -41.55 -11.30 -11.29
C VAL A 132 -43.05 -11.18 -11.52
N LYS A 133 -43.46 -10.94 -12.77
CA LYS A 133 -44.86 -10.87 -13.18
C LYS A 133 -45.15 -11.82 -14.33
N LYS A 134 -46.12 -12.71 -14.14
CA LYS A 134 -46.65 -13.59 -15.21
C LYS A 134 -47.83 -12.91 -15.88
N VAL A 135 -47.72 -12.62 -17.16
CA VAL A 135 -48.76 -11.96 -17.96
C VAL A 135 -49.21 -12.82 -19.13
N PHE A 136 -50.49 -12.70 -19.46
CA PHE A 136 -51.14 -13.43 -20.54
C PHE A 136 -51.59 -12.46 -21.62
N GLU A 137 -50.97 -12.57 -22.78
CA GLU A 137 -51.17 -11.62 -23.86
C GLU A 137 -51.90 -12.27 -25.02
N ALA A 138 -53.07 -11.74 -25.35
CA ALA A 138 -53.88 -12.26 -26.44
C ALA A 138 -53.41 -11.69 -27.79
N ILE A 139 -53.20 -12.57 -28.76
CA ILE A 139 -52.90 -12.22 -30.15
C ILE A 139 -53.99 -12.76 -31.06
N LYS A 140 -54.30 -12.02 -32.13
CA LYS A 140 -55.23 -12.45 -33.19
C LYS A 140 -54.42 -12.91 -34.38
N VAL A 141 -54.49 -14.21 -34.67
CA VAL A 141 -53.89 -14.80 -35.87
C VAL A 141 -54.97 -14.89 -36.95
N ILE A 142 -54.73 -14.21 -38.06
CA ILE A 142 -55.57 -14.23 -39.25
C ILE A 142 -55.01 -15.29 -40.19
N ARG A 143 -55.84 -16.24 -40.57
CA ARG A 143 -55.50 -17.34 -41.47
C ARG A 143 -55.69 -16.96 -42.93
N HIS A 144 -55.10 -17.76 -43.81
CA HIS A 144 -55.28 -17.65 -45.25
C HIS A 144 -56.75 -17.64 -45.69
N ASP A 145 -57.60 -18.43 -45.03
CA ASP A 145 -59.05 -18.53 -45.29
C ASP A 145 -59.89 -17.41 -44.62
N SER A 146 -59.23 -16.37 -44.09
CA SER A 146 -59.84 -15.24 -43.37
C SER A 146 -60.49 -15.58 -42.02
N ARG A 147 -60.35 -16.81 -41.50
CA ARG A 147 -60.72 -17.10 -40.11
C ARG A 147 -59.72 -16.44 -39.15
N VAL A 148 -60.23 -16.02 -37.99
CA VAL A 148 -59.44 -15.38 -36.94
C VAL A 148 -59.37 -16.30 -35.74
N GLU A 149 -58.15 -16.63 -35.30
CA GLU A 149 -57.88 -17.41 -34.11
C GLU A 149 -57.30 -16.52 -33.02
N ASN A 150 -57.88 -16.59 -31.82
CA ASN A 150 -57.35 -15.91 -30.65
C ASN A 150 -56.38 -16.86 -29.95
N ARG A 151 -55.11 -16.47 -29.86
CA ARG A 151 -54.05 -17.25 -29.20
C ARG A 151 -53.48 -16.45 -28.04
N ARG A 152 -52.91 -17.14 -27.05
CA ARG A 152 -52.32 -16.50 -25.86
C ARG A 152 -50.81 -16.74 -25.81
N LEU A 153 -50.06 -15.68 -25.59
CA LEU A 153 -48.63 -15.69 -25.26
C LEU A 153 -48.47 -15.53 -23.75
N VAL A 154 -47.44 -16.16 -23.19
CA VAL A 154 -47.13 -16.08 -21.76
C VAL A 154 -45.76 -15.47 -21.57
N PHE A 155 -45.68 -14.32 -20.91
CA PHE A 155 -44.42 -13.73 -20.49
C PHE A 155 -44.30 -13.81 -18.98
N ILE A 156 -43.16 -14.30 -18.50
CA ILE A 156 -42.71 -14.21 -17.12
C ILE A 156 -41.66 -13.10 -17.12
N VAL A 157 -42.07 -11.87 -16.83
CA VAL A 157 -41.19 -10.71 -16.84
C VAL A 157 -40.49 -10.65 -15.49
N GLN A 158 -39.17 -10.55 -15.49
CA GLN A 158 -38.36 -10.24 -14.31
C GLN A 158 -38.08 -8.74 -14.31
N ARG A 159 -38.33 -8.10 -13.17
CA ARG A 159 -38.10 -6.66 -12.99
C ARG A 159 -36.61 -6.34 -13.11
N ASP A 160 -36.33 -5.17 -13.66
CA ASP A 160 -35.00 -4.57 -13.79
C ASP A 160 -35.15 -3.08 -13.45
N THR A 161 -34.96 -2.77 -12.16
CA THR A 161 -35.33 -1.48 -11.58
C THR A 161 -34.41 -0.34 -12.05
N ASP A 162 -33.11 -0.58 -12.17
CA ASP A 162 -32.14 0.41 -12.64
C ASP A 162 -31.91 0.39 -14.17
N ARG A 163 -32.40 -0.65 -14.86
CA ARG A 163 -32.31 -0.88 -16.31
C ARG A 163 -30.91 -1.18 -16.82
N ASP A 164 -30.07 -1.82 -16.01
CA ASP A 164 -28.73 -2.23 -16.41
C ASP A 164 -28.70 -3.59 -17.16
N GLY A 165 -29.83 -4.32 -17.15
CA GLY A 165 -30.02 -5.60 -17.81
C GLY A 165 -29.83 -6.83 -16.90
N ILE A 166 -29.54 -6.62 -15.61
CA ILE A 166 -29.54 -7.63 -14.55
C ILE A 166 -30.92 -7.58 -13.87
N PRO A 167 -31.65 -8.70 -13.76
CA PRO A 167 -32.94 -8.67 -13.09
C PRO A 167 -32.76 -8.60 -11.58
N ASP A 168 -33.63 -7.84 -10.90
CA ASP A 168 -33.63 -7.58 -9.46
C ASP A 168 -33.49 -8.87 -8.60
N ILE A 169 -34.05 -10.00 -9.05
CA ILE A 169 -33.92 -11.30 -8.35
C ILE A 169 -32.47 -11.80 -8.23
N THR A 170 -31.57 -11.31 -9.09
CA THR A 170 -30.13 -11.63 -9.10
C THR A 170 -29.23 -10.42 -8.92
N ASP A 171 -29.79 -9.22 -8.97
CA ASP A 171 -29.06 -8.01 -8.59
C ASP A 171 -28.88 -7.97 -7.07
N THR A 172 -27.82 -7.31 -6.63
CA THR A 172 -27.53 -7.07 -5.22
C THR A 172 -27.81 -5.62 -4.80
N ASP A 173 -28.03 -4.72 -5.76
CA ASP A 173 -28.30 -3.29 -5.59
C ASP A 173 -29.31 -2.86 -6.67
N ASP A 174 -30.58 -3.18 -6.43
CA ASP A 174 -31.69 -3.10 -7.41
C ASP A 174 -31.86 -1.72 -8.06
N ASP A 175 -31.53 -0.63 -7.36
CA ASP A 175 -31.67 0.75 -7.86
C ASP A 175 -30.34 1.49 -8.10
N ASN A 176 -29.23 0.82 -7.82
CA ASN A 176 -27.85 1.23 -8.09
C ASN A 176 -27.48 2.58 -7.46
N ASP A 177 -28.04 2.86 -6.28
CA ASP A 177 -27.74 4.05 -5.49
C ASP A 177 -26.47 3.91 -4.62
N GLY A 178 -25.89 2.71 -4.60
CA GLY A 178 -24.67 2.35 -3.89
C GLY A 178 -24.90 1.65 -2.56
N TYR A 179 -26.15 1.28 -2.21
CA TYR A 179 -26.48 0.44 -1.06
C TYR A 179 -27.12 -0.88 -1.51
N THR A 180 -26.64 -2.01 -1.00
CA THR A 180 -27.24 -3.30 -1.36
C THR A 180 -28.64 -3.47 -0.75
N ASP A 181 -29.54 -4.22 -1.40
CA ASP A 181 -30.91 -4.43 -0.87
C ASP A 181 -30.94 -5.00 0.55
N VAL A 182 -29.94 -5.80 0.91
CA VAL A 182 -29.79 -6.38 2.25
C VAL A 182 -29.56 -5.28 3.29
N GLU A 183 -28.75 -4.28 2.98
CA GLU A 183 -28.46 -3.15 3.86
C GLU A 183 -29.68 -2.24 4.02
N GLU A 184 -30.43 -2.07 2.95
CA GLU A 184 -31.61 -1.21 2.89
C GLU A 184 -32.80 -1.81 3.61
N LYS A 185 -33.12 -3.09 3.33
CA LYS A 185 -34.14 -3.84 4.06
C LYS A 185 -33.84 -3.88 5.56
N ALA A 186 -32.56 -3.99 5.94
CA ALA A 186 -32.15 -3.97 7.34
C ALA A 186 -32.36 -2.59 8.01
N LYS A 187 -32.32 -1.50 7.25
CA LYS A 187 -32.41 -0.11 7.73
C LYS A 187 -33.77 0.56 7.44
N GLY A 188 -34.70 -0.17 6.84
CA GLY A 188 -36.06 0.28 6.54
C GLY A 188 -36.15 1.27 5.37
N SER A 189 -35.13 1.32 4.50
CA SER A 189 -35.18 2.03 3.23
C SER A 189 -35.68 1.13 2.10
N ASP A 190 -35.88 1.67 0.90
CA ASP A 190 -36.63 0.99 -0.17
C ASP A 190 -35.66 0.66 -1.32
N PRO A 191 -35.25 -0.61 -1.49
CA PRO A 191 -34.22 -1.00 -2.46
C PRO A 191 -34.53 -0.72 -3.92
N LYS A 192 -35.78 -0.38 -4.22
CA LYS A 192 -36.24 -0.17 -5.58
C LYS A 192 -36.42 1.31 -5.92
N ASN A 193 -35.81 2.19 -5.13
CA ASN A 193 -35.99 3.63 -5.22
C ASN A 193 -34.72 4.37 -4.76
N ALA A 194 -33.89 4.77 -5.72
CA ALA A 194 -32.59 5.43 -5.50
C ALA A 194 -32.64 6.77 -4.72
N LYS A 195 -33.82 7.24 -4.32
CA LYS A 195 -34.01 8.41 -3.42
C LYS A 195 -34.32 8.01 -1.97
N SER A 196 -34.60 6.74 -1.74
CA SER A 196 -34.92 6.14 -0.45
C SER A 196 -33.65 5.50 0.10
N ILE A 197 -32.67 6.32 0.48
CA ILE A 197 -31.41 5.84 1.04
C ILE A 197 -31.59 5.46 2.53
N PRO A 198 -30.82 4.50 3.07
CA PRO A 198 -30.83 4.19 4.49
C PRO A 198 -30.58 5.40 5.38
N ALA A 199 -31.46 5.62 6.36
CA ALA A 199 -31.27 6.66 7.37
C ALA A 199 -29.93 6.44 8.07
N THR A 200 -29.02 7.41 7.93
CA THR A 200 -27.70 7.35 8.56
C THR A 200 -27.92 7.40 10.07
N PRO A 201 -27.46 6.42 10.86
CA PRO A 201 -27.43 6.61 12.29
C PRO A 201 -26.56 7.85 12.56
N ILE A 202 -26.97 8.70 13.51
CA ILE A 202 -26.10 9.74 14.06
C ILE A 202 -25.05 9.01 14.90
N ILE A 203 -24.12 8.36 14.21
CA ILE A 203 -22.90 7.81 14.76
C ILE A 203 -22.02 9.03 14.99
N PRO A 204 -21.58 9.38 16.22
CA PRO A 204 -20.42 10.25 16.34
C PRO A 204 -19.31 9.55 15.56
N ALA A 205 -18.91 10.14 14.42
CA ALA A 205 -18.06 9.52 13.39
C ALA A 205 -17.27 8.36 13.97
N GLN A 206 -17.53 7.12 13.53
CA GLN A 206 -16.55 6.08 13.77
C GLN A 206 -15.27 6.61 13.14
N VAL A 207 -14.35 7.08 13.98
CA VAL A 207 -13.03 7.53 13.57
C VAL A 207 -12.41 6.29 12.98
N GLN A 208 -12.57 6.08 11.66
CA GLN A 208 -11.68 5.19 10.94
C GLN A 208 -10.29 5.66 11.38
N PRO A 209 -9.44 4.79 11.96
CA PRO A 209 -8.15 5.22 12.44
C PRO A 209 -7.49 5.94 11.27
N VAL A 210 -7.24 7.24 11.43
CA VAL A 210 -6.68 8.07 10.36
C VAL A 210 -5.38 7.40 9.98
N ARG A 211 -5.39 6.72 8.82
CA ARG A 211 -4.20 6.05 8.32
C ARG A 211 -3.15 7.14 8.14
N PRO A 212 -1.95 7.01 8.74
CA PRO A 212 -0.95 8.04 8.61
C PRO A 212 -0.68 8.28 7.12
N SER A 213 -0.76 9.54 6.69
CA SER A 213 -0.35 9.94 5.34
C SER A 213 1.11 9.54 5.11
N THR A 214 1.43 9.08 3.90
CA THR A 214 2.78 8.62 3.58
C THR A 214 3.44 9.55 2.56
N GLY A 215 4.74 9.77 2.73
CA GLY A 215 5.58 10.46 1.75
C GLY A 215 6.95 9.82 1.66
N ARG A 216 7.76 10.22 0.67
CA ARG A 216 9.15 9.78 0.53
C ARG A 216 10.05 10.93 0.09
N ILE A 217 11.28 10.93 0.59
CA ILE A 217 12.39 11.75 0.08
C ILE A 217 13.55 10.79 -0.18
N ASN A 218 13.97 10.67 -1.43
CA ASN A 218 15.04 9.76 -1.84
C ASN A 218 15.67 10.21 -3.15
N ASP A 219 16.75 9.53 -3.52
CA ASP A 219 17.34 9.56 -4.85
C ASP A 219 17.97 8.17 -5.15
N LYS A 220 18.74 8.08 -6.25
CA LYS A 220 19.49 6.88 -6.65
C LYS A 220 20.56 6.47 -5.64
N ASP A 221 21.08 7.43 -4.87
CA ASP A 221 22.13 7.23 -3.87
C ASP A 221 21.94 8.20 -2.69
N ARG A 222 22.73 7.98 -1.63
CA ARG A 222 22.69 8.79 -0.39
C ARG A 222 23.06 10.26 -0.61
N VAL A 223 23.92 10.55 -1.60
CA VAL A 223 24.31 11.92 -1.96
C VAL A 223 23.10 12.65 -2.54
N GLY A 224 22.40 12.03 -3.48
CA GLY A 224 21.17 12.57 -4.04
C GLY A 224 20.05 12.69 -3.00
N THR A 225 19.89 11.69 -2.11
CA THR A 225 18.90 11.79 -1.02
C THR A 225 19.18 13.01 -0.13
N ALA A 226 20.45 13.25 0.24
CA ALA A 226 20.84 14.43 1.01
C ALA A 226 20.51 15.75 0.30
N ILE A 227 20.78 15.81 -1.02
CA ILE A 227 20.44 16.97 -1.86
C ILE A 227 18.92 17.16 -1.95
N ASN A 228 18.12 16.10 -2.06
CA ASN A 228 16.66 16.21 -2.13
C ASN A 228 16.05 16.61 -0.78
N ILE A 229 16.66 16.20 0.35
CA ILE A 229 16.33 16.76 1.67
C ILE A 229 16.65 18.26 1.68
N SER A 230 17.83 18.65 1.19
CA SER A 230 18.23 20.06 1.11
C SER A 230 17.23 20.90 0.31
N LYS A 231 16.92 20.49 -0.93
CA LYS A 231 15.94 21.16 -1.81
C LYS A 231 14.56 21.29 -1.21
N LYS A 232 14.11 20.28 -0.44
CA LYS A 232 12.77 20.29 0.17
C LYS A 232 12.66 21.27 1.34
N TYR A 233 13.71 21.42 2.14
CA TYR A 233 13.65 22.17 3.40
C TYR A 233 14.39 23.51 3.37
N TYR A 234 15.25 23.74 2.37
CA TYR A 234 16.05 24.95 2.24
C TYR A 234 15.92 25.55 0.84
N ASN A 235 15.25 26.70 0.76
CA ASN A 235 15.29 27.53 -0.45
C ASN A 235 16.67 28.17 -0.61
N LYS A 236 17.25 28.63 0.50
CA LYS A 236 18.61 29.17 0.65
C LYS A 236 19.19 28.73 1.99
N ALA A 237 20.51 28.72 2.12
CA ALA A 237 21.19 28.49 3.39
C ALA A 237 22.53 29.23 3.40
N ASN A 238 22.81 30.00 4.46
CA ASN A 238 24.07 30.72 4.61
C ASN A 238 25.27 29.77 4.79
N THR A 239 25.01 28.65 5.48
CA THR A 239 26.03 27.67 5.84
C THR A 239 25.65 26.31 5.28
N VAL A 240 26.64 25.50 4.89
CA VAL A 240 26.46 24.08 4.59
C VAL A 240 27.44 23.24 5.39
N ILE A 241 27.00 22.07 5.83
CA ILE A 241 27.89 21.09 6.47
C ILE A 241 28.17 19.95 5.51
N VAL A 242 29.44 19.73 5.18
CA VAL A 242 29.89 18.64 4.32
C VAL A 242 30.50 17.54 5.16
N VAL A 243 30.01 16.31 4.95
CA VAL A 243 30.52 15.11 5.63
C VAL A 243 30.70 13.98 4.64
N ARG A 244 31.46 12.95 5.04
CA ARG A 244 31.67 11.79 4.17
C ARG A 244 30.40 10.98 3.98
N HIS A 245 30.22 10.45 2.78
CA HIS A 245 29.00 9.73 2.43
C HIS A 245 28.93 8.31 3.02
N ASP A 246 30.04 7.60 3.17
CA ASP A 246 30.10 6.15 3.35
C ASP A 246 30.43 5.68 4.78
N LEU A 247 30.88 6.57 5.68
CA LEU A 247 31.15 6.25 7.09
C LEU A 247 30.49 7.26 8.04
N PHE A 248 29.87 6.73 9.09
CA PHE A 248 28.96 7.44 10.00
C PHE A 248 29.56 8.25 11.16
N PRO A 249 30.69 7.89 11.81
CA PRO A 249 31.01 8.33 13.17
C PRO A 249 31.22 9.83 13.31
N ASP A 250 31.95 10.42 12.37
CA ASP A 250 32.27 11.85 12.37
C ASP A 250 31.01 12.69 12.12
N SER A 251 30.18 12.20 11.19
CA SER A 251 28.97 12.86 10.70
C SER A 251 27.86 12.94 11.75
N MET A 252 27.83 12.06 12.76
CA MET A 252 26.70 11.99 13.72
C MET A 252 26.53 13.27 14.52
N THR A 253 27.67 13.81 14.96
CA THR A 253 27.72 15.00 15.80
C THR A 253 27.40 16.27 15.03
N ALA A 254 27.55 16.24 13.70
CA ALA A 254 27.23 17.35 12.81
C ALA A 254 25.74 17.74 12.85
N SER A 255 24.85 16.82 13.23
CA SER A 255 23.40 17.07 13.24
C SER A 255 22.98 18.29 14.08
N VAL A 256 23.57 18.41 15.27
CA VAL A 256 23.29 19.50 16.20
C VAL A 256 23.82 20.83 15.66
N LEU A 257 25.03 20.81 15.12
CA LEU A 257 25.65 21.99 14.50
C LEU A 257 24.85 22.46 13.27
N ALA A 258 24.44 21.53 12.42
CA ALA A 258 23.61 21.81 11.24
C ALA A 258 22.30 22.49 11.63
N LYS A 259 21.62 21.97 12.65
CA LYS A 259 20.39 22.59 13.16
C LYS A 259 20.65 24.01 13.68
N LEU A 260 21.74 24.22 14.42
CA LEU A 260 22.07 25.53 14.99
C LEU A 260 22.43 26.59 13.94
N LYS A 261 23.06 26.18 12.84
CA LYS A 261 23.40 27.04 11.71
C LYS A 261 22.25 27.18 10.69
N ASP A 262 21.12 26.52 10.91
CA ASP A 262 20.05 26.32 9.92
C ASP A 262 20.59 25.86 8.56
N ALA A 263 21.47 24.86 8.60
CA ALA A 263 22.26 24.38 7.47
C ALA A 263 21.88 22.96 7.06
N PRO A 264 21.83 22.63 5.75
CA PRO A 264 21.75 21.25 5.31
C PRO A 264 23.07 20.51 5.54
N ILE A 265 22.97 19.20 5.77
CA ILE A 265 24.11 18.29 5.71
C ILE A 265 24.17 17.69 4.30
N LEU A 266 25.27 17.89 3.59
CA LEU A 266 25.54 17.26 2.31
C LEU A 266 26.58 16.15 2.46
N LEU A 267 26.37 15.06 1.72
CA LEU A 267 27.25 13.90 1.72
C LEU A 267 28.17 13.98 0.50
N ASN A 268 29.48 13.78 0.70
CA ASN A 268 30.47 13.80 -0.36
C ASN A 268 31.42 12.59 -0.29
N PRO A 269 31.97 12.11 -1.41
CA PRO A 269 33.12 11.20 -1.43
C PRO A 269 34.36 11.77 -0.75
N THR A 270 35.29 10.92 -0.30
CA THR A 270 36.51 11.39 0.39
C THR A 270 37.41 12.24 -0.49
N ASP A 271 37.70 11.77 -1.70
CA ASP A 271 38.82 12.26 -2.52
C ASP A 271 38.39 13.08 -3.75
N LYS A 272 37.08 13.32 -3.91
CA LYS A 272 36.54 14.10 -5.03
C LYS A 272 35.27 14.84 -4.63
N LEU A 273 35.17 16.12 -5.00
CA LEU A 273 33.92 16.86 -4.87
C LEU A 273 32.93 16.32 -5.91
N ASP A 274 31.81 15.78 -5.45
CA ASP A 274 30.72 15.38 -6.35
C ASP A 274 30.11 16.65 -6.95
N ASN A 275 30.04 16.73 -8.28
CA ASN A 275 29.50 17.90 -8.96
C ASN A 275 28.09 18.27 -8.46
N ARG A 276 27.27 17.26 -8.12
CA ARG A 276 25.91 17.48 -7.59
C ARG A 276 25.93 18.21 -6.24
N VAL A 277 26.94 17.95 -5.41
CA VAL A 277 27.14 18.65 -4.13
C VAL A 277 27.53 20.11 -4.42
N SER A 278 28.47 20.33 -5.34
CA SER A 278 28.89 21.70 -5.71
C SER A 278 27.73 22.52 -6.31
N GLU A 279 26.86 21.90 -7.10
CA GLU A 279 25.67 22.53 -7.68
C GLU A 279 24.64 22.89 -6.60
N GLU A 280 24.44 22.00 -5.62
CA GLU A 280 23.52 22.28 -4.51
C GLU A 280 24.04 23.40 -3.61
N ILE A 281 25.34 23.45 -3.34
CA ILE A 281 25.99 24.56 -2.60
C ILE A 281 25.75 25.89 -3.34
N LYS A 282 25.93 25.92 -4.67
CA LYS A 282 25.62 27.10 -5.49
C LYS A 282 24.14 27.48 -5.42
N ARG A 283 23.24 26.51 -5.54
CA ARG A 283 21.78 26.73 -5.51
C ARG A 283 21.34 27.37 -4.19
N LEU A 284 21.94 26.94 -3.08
CA LEU A 284 21.63 27.44 -1.73
C LEU A 284 22.15 28.86 -1.48
N GLY A 285 23.10 29.35 -2.29
CA GLY A 285 23.77 30.63 -2.07
C GLY A 285 24.59 30.63 -0.78
N VAL A 286 25.33 29.54 -0.53
CA VAL A 286 26.15 29.36 0.67
C VAL A 286 27.26 30.41 0.72
N GLU A 287 27.50 30.94 1.93
CA GLU A 287 28.59 31.85 2.24
C GLU A 287 29.68 31.18 3.11
N GLU A 288 29.33 30.12 3.87
CA GLU A 288 30.22 29.40 4.79
C GLU A 288 30.11 27.88 4.58
N VAL A 289 31.24 27.20 4.34
CA VAL A 289 31.31 25.74 4.22
C VAL A 289 32.06 25.17 5.42
N ILE A 290 31.42 24.25 6.14
CA ILE A 290 32.02 23.55 7.28
C ILE A 290 32.17 22.07 6.94
N ILE A 291 33.37 21.53 7.07
CA ILE A 291 33.62 20.10 7.01
C ILE A 291 33.59 19.53 8.43
N VAL A 292 32.81 18.47 8.66
CA VAL A 292 32.91 17.66 9.90
C VAL A 292 33.56 16.32 9.57
N GLY A 293 34.72 16.08 10.16
CA GLY A 293 35.55 14.90 9.92
C GLY A 293 36.96 15.22 9.44
N GLY A 294 37.88 14.28 9.70
CA GLY A 294 39.29 14.41 9.36
C GLY A 294 39.58 14.33 7.86
N ARG A 295 40.87 14.34 7.51
CA ARG A 295 41.35 14.26 6.12
C ARG A 295 40.97 12.94 5.44
N ASP A 296 40.92 11.86 6.20
CA ASP A 296 40.50 10.53 5.72
C ASP A 296 38.98 10.45 5.47
N SER A 297 38.24 11.45 5.94
CA SER A 297 36.80 11.57 5.71
C SER A 297 36.52 12.48 4.51
N ILE A 298 37.14 13.66 4.48
CA ILE A 298 37.11 14.57 3.34
C ILE A 298 38.52 15.09 3.14
N SER A 299 39.14 14.74 2.02
CA SER A 299 40.54 15.07 1.70
C SER A 299 40.80 16.57 1.69
N GLU A 300 42.07 16.96 1.79
CA GLU A 300 42.43 18.37 1.59
C GLU A 300 42.15 18.83 0.15
N GLY A 301 42.25 17.94 -0.85
CA GLY A 301 41.89 18.29 -2.23
C GLY A 301 40.43 18.74 -2.36
N VAL A 302 39.50 17.98 -1.79
CA VAL A 302 38.08 18.38 -1.74
C VAL A 302 37.89 19.67 -0.96
N ARG A 303 38.60 19.85 0.16
CA ARG A 303 38.53 21.09 0.94
C ARG A 303 39.00 22.31 0.12
N GLU A 304 40.07 22.17 -0.66
CA GLU A 304 40.54 23.24 -1.55
C GLU A 304 39.51 23.57 -2.62
N GLU A 305 38.86 22.57 -3.23
CA GLU A 305 37.76 22.79 -4.18
C GLU A 305 36.57 23.51 -3.52
N LEU A 306 36.24 23.16 -2.27
CA LEU A 306 35.14 23.77 -1.52
C LEU A 306 35.37 25.25 -1.18
N LYS A 307 36.63 25.73 -1.12
CA LYS A 307 36.94 27.16 -0.90
C LYS A 307 36.37 28.06 -1.99
N ALA A 308 36.10 27.52 -3.19
CA ALA A 308 35.45 28.28 -4.25
C ALA A 308 34.08 28.82 -3.80
N PHE A 309 33.38 28.12 -2.90
CA PHE A 309 32.05 28.45 -2.40
C PHE A 309 32.03 29.23 -1.09
N ASP A 310 33.16 29.24 -0.36
CA ASP A 310 33.27 30.03 0.86
C ASP A 310 33.60 31.49 0.54
N THR A 311 32.97 32.42 1.25
CA THR A 311 33.14 33.86 1.04
C THR A 311 34.53 34.32 1.45
N ASP A 312 35.07 33.79 2.55
CA ASP A 312 36.39 34.15 3.08
C ASP A 312 37.53 33.25 2.54
N LYS A 313 37.19 32.29 1.66
CA LYS A 313 38.10 31.28 1.11
C LYS A 313 38.72 30.37 2.18
N TYR A 314 38.07 30.26 3.33
CA TYR A 314 38.47 29.40 4.43
C TYR A 314 37.36 28.41 4.78
N VAL A 315 37.48 27.20 4.22
CA VAL A 315 36.62 26.08 4.63
C VAL A 315 37.08 25.59 5.99
N GLU A 316 36.23 25.77 6.99
CA GLU A 316 36.46 25.28 8.34
C GLU A 316 36.42 23.74 8.37
N ARG A 317 37.32 23.13 9.16
CA ARG A 317 37.29 21.70 9.44
C ARG A 317 37.17 21.46 10.94
N LEU A 318 36.07 20.83 11.36
CA LEU A 318 35.87 20.33 12.71
C LEU A 318 36.20 18.84 12.76
N SER A 319 37.38 18.51 13.29
CA SER A 319 37.87 17.14 13.34
C SER A 319 38.83 16.91 14.50
N GLY A 320 38.83 15.70 15.04
CA GLY A 320 39.90 15.21 15.90
C GLY A 320 40.68 14.07 15.23
N PRO A 321 41.62 13.44 15.95
CA PRO A 321 42.40 12.30 15.45
C PRO A 321 41.56 11.03 15.24
N ASP A 322 40.39 10.97 15.86
CA ASP A 322 39.41 9.91 15.70
C ASP A 322 38.00 10.48 15.90
N ARG A 323 36.99 9.61 15.78
CA ARG A 323 35.57 9.97 15.98
C ARG A 323 35.28 10.59 17.35
N TYR A 324 36.03 10.23 18.38
CA TYR A 324 35.85 10.75 19.73
C TYR A 324 36.38 12.18 19.81
N GLY A 325 37.56 12.44 19.25
CA GLY A 325 38.09 13.79 19.09
C GLY A 325 37.20 14.67 18.20
N THR A 326 36.66 14.15 17.11
CA THR A 326 35.69 14.89 16.29
C THR A 326 34.44 15.25 17.10
N SER A 327 33.91 14.31 17.90
CA SER A 327 32.77 14.59 18.78
C SER A 327 33.07 15.65 19.83
N GLU A 328 34.28 15.66 20.42
CA GLU A 328 34.74 16.72 21.31
C GLU A 328 34.75 18.08 20.60
N MET A 329 35.34 18.17 19.41
CA MET A 329 35.45 19.42 18.66
C MET A 329 34.08 20.01 18.31
N VAL A 330 33.15 19.16 17.85
CA VAL A 330 31.78 19.59 17.54
C VAL A 330 31.03 19.96 18.82
N ALA A 331 31.20 19.20 19.91
CA ALA A 331 30.59 19.53 21.20
C ALA A 331 31.02 20.91 21.71
N ARG A 332 32.33 21.23 21.66
CA ARG A 332 32.85 22.55 22.02
C ARG A 332 32.25 23.64 21.16
N ARG A 333 32.12 23.44 19.85
CA ARG A 333 31.46 24.40 18.96
C ARG A 333 29.98 24.60 19.32
N VAL A 334 29.24 23.53 19.53
CA VAL A 334 27.81 23.59 19.91
C VAL A 334 27.62 24.37 21.22
N VAL A 335 28.44 24.09 22.24
CA VAL A 335 28.34 24.81 23.52
C VAL A 335 28.76 26.27 23.37
N ALA A 336 29.80 26.58 22.59
CA ALA A 336 30.20 27.95 22.31
C ALA A 336 29.09 28.76 21.62
N MET A 337 28.33 28.15 20.72
CA MET A 337 27.21 28.82 20.04
C MET A 337 25.97 29.01 20.92
N THR A 338 25.68 28.04 21.79
CA THR A 338 24.42 28.02 22.55
C THR A 338 24.52 28.59 23.95
N GLY A 339 25.73 28.66 24.51
CA GLY A 339 25.95 28.92 25.93
C GLY A 339 25.40 27.82 26.86
N LYS A 340 24.82 26.74 26.31
CA LYS A 340 24.23 25.63 27.07
C LYS A 340 25.32 24.70 27.59
N LYS A 341 26.04 25.20 28.60
CA LYS A 341 26.91 24.37 29.46
C LYS A 341 26.05 23.39 30.26
N TYR A 342 26.68 22.43 30.94
CA TYR A 342 26.06 21.52 31.92
C TYR A 342 25.34 20.28 31.39
N ILE A 343 24.95 20.20 30.11
CA ILE A 343 24.20 19.05 29.61
C ILE A 343 24.71 18.52 28.28
N ALA A 344 24.78 17.20 28.15
CA ALA A 344 25.18 16.53 26.92
C ALA A 344 24.38 15.24 26.68
N VAL A 345 24.37 14.83 25.42
CA VAL A 345 23.87 13.53 24.98
C VAL A 345 25.07 12.61 24.74
N VAL A 346 25.05 11.43 25.34
CA VAL A 346 26.10 10.43 25.23
C VAL A 346 25.60 9.28 24.36
N ALA A 347 26.39 8.90 23.37
CA ALA A 347 26.08 7.81 22.46
C ALA A 347 27.31 6.92 22.20
N SER A 348 27.10 5.70 21.71
CA SER A 348 28.21 4.81 21.38
C SER A 348 28.91 5.28 20.11
N GLY A 349 30.21 5.52 20.20
CA GLY A 349 31.05 5.75 19.02
C GLY A 349 31.34 4.47 18.24
N GLN A 350 31.03 3.28 18.77
CA GLN A 350 31.36 2.00 18.12
C GLN A 350 30.18 1.45 17.30
N VAL A 351 28.95 1.78 17.69
CA VAL A 351 27.72 1.21 17.12
C VAL A 351 26.76 2.33 16.73
N PHE A 352 26.61 2.55 15.41
CA PHE A 352 25.85 3.67 14.83
C PHE A 352 24.33 3.71 15.11
N PRO A 353 23.59 2.58 15.20
CA PRO A 353 22.13 2.63 15.17
C PRO A 353 21.49 3.32 16.37
N ASP A 354 22.08 3.16 17.56
CA ASP A 354 21.60 3.80 18.79
C ASP A 354 21.82 5.32 18.78
N ALA A 355 22.79 5.78 17.99
CA ALA A 355 23.17 7.17 17.90
C ALA A 355 22.41 7.94 16.79
N LEU A 356 21.74 7.26 15.86
CA LEU A 356 21.04 7.94 14.75
C LEU A 356 19.75 8.62 15.19
N SER A 357 18.92 7.90 15.95
CA SER A 357 17.67 8.45 16.50
C SER A 357 17.95 9.51 17.57
N VAL A 358 19.11 9.49 18.23
CA VAL A 358 19.47 10.51 19.21
C VAL A 358 19.89 11.83 18.58
N GLY A 359 20.44 11.81 17.35
CA GLY A 359 20.76 13.04 16.61
C GLY A 359 19.56 13.97 16.52
N THR A 360 18.36 13.41 16.36
CA THR A 360 17.09 14.16 16.34
C THR A 360 16.79 14.85 17.67
N PHE A 361 16.91 14.13 18.79
CA PHE A 361 16.71 14.70 20.14
C PHE A 361 17.77 15.76 20.48
N ALA A 362 19.04 15.44 20.27
CA ALA A 362 20.15 16.34 20.53
C ALA A 362 20.04 17.62 19.69
N SER A 363 19.66 17.51 18.42
CA SER A 363 19.46 18.65 17.52
C SER A 363 18.32 19.55 18.00
N ARG A 364 17.18 18.98 18.41
CA ARG A 364 16.05 19.76 18.93
C ARG A 364 16.45 20.58 20.15
N GLU A 365 17.03 19.90 21.15
CA GLU A 365 17.43 20.53 22.40
C GLU A 365 18.69 21.40 22.28
N SER A 366 19.42 21.24 21.17
CA SER A 366 20.72 21.87 20.94
C SER A 366 21.78 21.44 21.96
N TYR A 367 21.76 20.16 22.32
CA TYR A 367 22.73 19.57 23.24
C TYR A 367 23.88 18.94 22.47
N PRO A 368 25.15 19.13 22.91
CA PRO A 368 26.28 18.47 22.28
C PRO A 368 26.16 16.94 22.39
N ILE A 369 26.63 16.24 21.35
CA ILE A 369 26.73 14.78 21.34
C ILE A 369 28.18 14.40 21.65
N LEU A 370 28.38 13.60 22.70
CA LEU A 370 29.66 13.02 23.08
C LEU A 370 29.65 11.52 22.77
N LEU A 371 30.67 11.05 22.05
CA LEU A 371 30.80 9.64 21.72
C LEU A 371 31.65 8.92 22.76
N VAL A 372 31.24 7.74 23.21
CA VAL A 372 32.00 6.90 24.15
C VAL A 372 32.22 5.49 23.60
N LYS A 373 33.12 4.71 24.22
CA LYS A 373 33.24 3.27 23.96
C LYS A 373 32.32 2.52 24.93
N LYS A 374 32.10 1.23 24.65
CA LYS A 374 31.24 0.37 25.47
C LYS A 374 31.64 0.40 26.95
N ASP A 375 32.92 0.16 27.23
CA ASP A 375 33.46 -0.02 28.59
C ASP A 375 34.47 1.07 29.00
N LEU A 376 34.52 2.18 28.24
CA LEU A 376 35.49 3.25 28.45
C LEU A 376 34.94 4.60 27.95
N ILE A 377 35.09 5.63 28.79
CA ILE A 377 35.01 7.03 28.34
C ILE A 377 36.42 7.41 27.84
N PRO A 378 36.61 7.75 26.56
CA PRO A 378 37.92 8.20 26.09
C PRO A 378 38.36 9.47 26.83
N GLU A 379 39.65 9.60 27.14
CA GLU A 379 40.20 10.74 27.89
C GLU A 379 39.80 12.11 27.31
N ARG A 380 39.72 12.22 25.97
CA ARG A 380 39.27 13.43 25.28
C ARG A 380 37.85 13.85 25.65
N ILE A 381 36.98 12.87 25.86
CA ILE A 381 35.59 13.06 26.23
C ILE A 381 35.48 13.39 27.71
N GLU A 382 36.30 12.78 28.56
CA GLU A 382 36.40 13.19 29.98
C GLU A 382 36.82 14.66 30.09
N ARG A 383 37.83 15.09 29.30
CA ARG A 383 38.21 16.50 29.23
C ARG A 383 37.09 17.38 28.70
N ALA A 384 36.39 16.96 27.65
CA ALA A 384 35.24 17.71 27.13
C ALA A 384 34.13 17.85 28.17
N ILE A 385 33.87 16.81 28.96
CA ILE A 385 32.89 16.85 30.06
C ILE A 385 33.30 17.90 31.09
N ASN A 386 34.56 17.90 31.50
CA ASN A 386 35.07 18.86 32.50
C ASN A 386 35.10 20.30 31.96
N ASP A 387 35.69 20.52 30.79
CA ASP A 387 35.88 21.86 30.21
C ASP A 387 34.56 22.56 29.83
N LEU A 388 33.52 21.77 29.52
CA LEU A 388 32.19 22.26 29.18
C LEU A 388 31.24 22.27 30.39
N ASP A 389 31.78 22.00 31.59
CA ASP A 389 31.07 21.90 32.86
C ASP A 389 29.89 20.92 32.83
N ILE A 390 29.93 19.87 31.99
CA ILE A 390 28.83 18.93 31.82
C ILE A 390 28.60 18.16 33.13
N ASN A 391 27.45 18.38 33.77
CA ASN A 391 27.08 17.75 35.02
C ASN A 391 25.81 16.88 34.93
N ARG A 392 25.13 16.93 33.78
CA ARG A 392 23.95 16.12 33.46
C ARG A 392 24.11 15.47 32.09
N THR A 393 23.71 14.21 31.98
CA THR A 393 23.82 13.48 30.72
C THR A 393 22.54 12.74 30.38
N TYR A 394 22.26 12.64 29.09
CA TYR A 394 21.32 11.67 28.54
C TYR A 394 22.11 10.58 27.85
N ILE A 395 21.72 9.31 28.02
CA ILE A 395 22.35 8.20 27.32
C ILE A 395 21.42 7.71 26.22
N ALA A 396 21.93 7.55 25.00
CA ALA A 396 21.24 6.83 23.94
C ALA A 396 22.00 5.55 23.58
N GLY A 397 21.31 4.42 23.77
CA GLY A 397 21.86 3.10 23.54
C GLY A 397 21.77 2.20 24.76
N GLY A 398 21.66 0.90 24.49
CA GLY A 398 21.56 -0.14 25.52
C GLY A 398 22.87 -0.40 26.25
N THR A 399 22.81 -1.26 27.26
CA THR A 399 24.00 -1.69 28.03
C THR A 399 25.01 -2.48 27.20
N ASN A 400 24.57 -3.03 26.05
CA ASN A 400 25.44 -3.72 25.11
C ASN A 400 26.38 -2.77 24.35
N THR A 401 26.00 -1.50 24.19
CA THR A 401 26.76 -0.49 23.43
C THR A 401 27.39 0.57 24.33
N ILE A 402 26.83 0.80 25.52
CA ILE A 402 27.37 1.63 26.61
C ILE A 402 27.08 0.90 27.93
N SER A 403 28.07 0.23 28.51
CA SER A 403 27.90 -0.61 29.70
C SER A 403 27.51 0.19 30.94
N LYS A 404 27.07 -0.52 31.98
CA LYS A 404 26.74 0.09 33.27
C LYS A 404 27.98 0.69 33.96
N GLU A 405 29.16 0.15 33.71
CA GLU A 405 30.42 0.69 34.20
C GLU A 405 30.76 2.03 33.56
N THR A 406 30.56 2.16 32.24
CA THR A 406 30.70 3.45 31.54
C THR A 406 29.64 4.45 32.01
N GLU A 407 28.38 4.02 32.17
CA GLU A 407 27.30 4.87 32.72
C GLU A 407 27.63 5.42 34.10
N ALA A 408 28.18 4.60 34.99
CA ALA A 408 28.53 5.02 36.35
C ALA A 408 29.63 6.11 36.39
N LYS A 409 30.41 6.25 35.32
CA LYS A 409 31.45 7.29 35.18
C LYS A 409 30.92 8.58 34.54
N LEU A 410 29.70 8.58 34.00
CA LEU A 410 29.09 9.76 33.40
C LEU A 410 28.42 10.63 34.47
N PRO A 411 28.49 11.96 34.34
CA PRO A 411 27.90 12.86 35.32
C PRO A 411 26.38 12.95 35.16
N GLY A 412 25.66 12.82 36.27
CA GLY A 412 24.23 13.13 36.39
C GLY A 412 23.36 12.53 35.29
N VAL A 413 23.42 11.21 35.10
CA VAL A 413 22.62 10.51 34.08
C VAL A 413 21.14 10.70 34.38
N LEU A 414 20.47 11.56 33.59
CA LEU A 414 19.06 11.91 33.75
C LEU A 414 18.15 10.80 33.24
N GLU A 415 18.53 10.19 32.12
CA GLU A 415 17.76 9.13 31.47
C GLU A 415 18.64 8.37 30.49
N ARG A 416 18.44 7.05 30.46
CA ARG A 416 18.93 6.17 29.39
C ARG A 416 17.77 5.81 28.47
N MET A 417 17.80 6.33 27.26
CA MET A 417 16.85 6.01 26.20
C MET A 417 17.37 4.83 25.39
N ALA A 418 16.83 3.64 25.65
CA ALA A 418 17.29 2.40 25.01
C ALA A 418 16.18 1.35 24.90
N GLY A 419 16.29 0.49 23.90
CA GLY A 419 15.59 -0.78 23.82
C GLY A 419 16.55 -1.93 23.52
N ASN A 420 16.03 -3.14 23.31
CA ASN A 420 16.86 -4.30 23.00
C ASN A 420 17.42 -4.25 21.57
N THR A 421 16.75 -3.52 20.69
CA THR A 421 17.10 -3.33 19.29
C THR A 421 17.14 -1.85 18.93
N ARG A 422 17.83 -1.51 17.84
CA ARG A 422 17.87 -0.14 17.29
C ARG A 422 16.47 0.45 17.01
N TYR A 423 15.54 -0.41 16.64
CA TYR A 423 14.15 -0.07 16.36
C TYR A 423 13.42 0.31 17.65
N GLU A 424 13.56 -0.50 18.70
CA GLU A 424 13.05 -0.20 20.03
C GLU A 424 13.70 1.06 20.64
N THR A 425 15.02 1.25 20.48
CA THR A 425 15.71 2.48 20.92
C THR A 425 15.13 3.72 20.23
N SER A 426 14.88 3.67 18.92
CA SER A 426 14.25 4.78 18.19
C SER A 426 12.83 5.09 18.71
N VAL A 427 12.05 4.06 19.03
CA VAL A 427 10.72 4.20 19.64
C VAL A 427 10.80 4.73 21.07
N ALA A 428 11.79 4.29 21.88
CA ALA A 428 11.98 4.77 23.24
C ALA A 428 12.28 6.28 23.27
N ILE A 429 13.15 6.75 22.38
CA ILE A 429 13.44 8.18 22.20
C ILE A 429 12.17 8.92 21.77
N ALA A 430 11.42 8.39 20.80
CA ALA A 430 10.19 9.00 20.31
C ALA A 430 9.11 9.11 21.42
N LYS A 431 8.90 8.04 22.19
CA LYS A 431 7.96 8.00 23.34
C LYS A 431 8.37 8.95 24.46
N SER A 432 9.66 9.02 24.77
CA SER A 432 10.16 9.87 25.86
C SER A 432 10.14 11.34 25.48
N LYS A 433 10.63 11.67 24.28
CA LYS A 433 10.96 13.04 23.90
C LYS A 433 9.98 13.69 22.94
N PHE A 434 9.20 12.95 22.16
CA PHE A 434 8.37 13.48 21.07
C PHE A 434 6.88 13.19 21.24
N LYS A 435 6.37 13.27 22.48
CA LYS A 435 4.99 12.91 22.85
C LYS A 435 3.91 13.68 22.08
N ASP A 436 4.20 14.94 21.76
CA ASP A 436 3.24 15.84 21.09
C ASP A 436 3.31 15.75 19.56
N SER A 437 4.32 15.05 19.01
CA SER A 437 4.45 14.95 17.56
C SER A 437 3.35 14.10 16.96
N LYS A 438 2.76 14.58 15.87
CA LYS A 438 1.80 13.83 15.03
C LYS A 438 2.41 13.29 13.76
N GLU A 439 3.66 13.63 13.48
CA GLU A 439 4.37 13.17 12.30
C GLU A 439 5.73 12.60 12.65
N ALA A 440 6.22 11.65 11.86
CA ALA A 440 7.56 11.08 12.03
C ALA A 440 8.29 10.94 10.69
N PHE A 441 9.61 11.00 10.74
CA PHE A 441 10.45 10.48 9.66
C PHE A 441 10.73 9.01 9.90
N VAL A 442 10.79 8.24 8.82
CA VAL A 442 11.09 6.81 8.85
C VAL A 442 12.33 6.57 7.99
N ALA A 443 13.40 6.07 8.59
CA ALA A 443 14.67 5.82 7.91
C ALA A 443 15.13 4.38 8.14
N SER A 444 16.04 3.90 7.30
CA SER A 444 16.60 2.56 7.49
C SER A 444 17.33 2.48 8.82
N GLY A 445 17.07 1.42 9.59
CA GLY A 445 17.92 1.08 10.72
C GLY A 445 19.19 0.38 10.29
N GLU A 446 19.27 -0.14 9.06
CA GLU A 446 20.38 -0.96 8.57
C GLU A 446 21.48 -0.12 7.90
N GLU A 447 21.12 1.05 7.36
CA GLU A 447 22.02 2.05 6.78
C GLU A 447 21.89 3.38 7.51
N PHE A 448 22.99 4.10 7.69
CA PHE A 448 23.01 5.25 8.59
C PHE A 448 22.78 6.61 7.92
N ALA A 449 23.14 6.73 6.64
CA ALA A 449 23.35 8.03 5.99
C ALA A 449 22.06 8.86 5.91
N ASP A 450 20.96 8.21 5.55
CA ASP A 450 19.66 8.87 5.36
C ASP A 450 19.08 9.39 6.69
N ALA A 451 19.16 8.59 7.76
CA ALA A 451 18.73 8.99 9.10
C ALA A 451 19.57 10.14 9.68
N LEU A 452 20.86 10.17 9.34
CA LEU A 452 21.78 11.21 9.77
C LEU A 452 21.44 12.55 9.14
N VAL A 453 21.26 12.59 7.82
CA VAL A 453 21.03 13.83 7.09
C VAL A 453 19.67 14.46 7.42
N ILE A 454 18.65 13.66 7.74
CA ILE A 454 17.35 14.21 8.14
C ILE A 454 17.34 14.72 9.60
N SER A 455 18.27 14.27 10.47
CA SER A 455 18.24 14.58 11.91
C SER A 455 18.15 16.09 12.26
N PRO A 456 18.85 17.02 11.58
CA PRO A 456 18.68 18.46 11.83
C PRO A 456 17.25 18.94 11.57
N ILE A 457 16.64 18.45 10.48
CA ILE A 457 15.26 18.76 10.09
C ILE A 457 14.28 18.13 11.07
N SER A 458 14.48 16.86 11.43
CA SER A 458 13.72 16.16 12.46
C SER A 458 13.72 16.95 13.78
N GLY A 459 14.89 17.44 14.20
CA GLY A 459 15.03 18.29 15.39
C GLY A 459 14.34 19.66 15.25
N LYS A 460 14.50 20.34 14.10
CA LYS A 460 13.89 21.64 13.81
C LYS A 460 12.36 21.61 13.84
N TYR A 461 11.76 20.57 13.26
CA TYR A 461 10.30 20.42 13.16
C TYR A 461 9.69 19.58 14.29
N ASN A 462 10.48 19.21 15.30
CA ASN A 462 10.03 18.37 16.42
C ASN A 462 9.40 17.04 15.96
N LYS A 463 9.95 16.40 14.93
CA LYS A 463 9.50 15.11 14.40
C LYS A 463 10.50 14.02 14.78
N PRO A 464 10.10 12.93 15.46
CA PRO A 464 11.03 11.84 15.74
C PRO A 464 11.45 11.15 14.44
N THR A 465 12.68 10.63 14.43
CA THR A 465 13.17 9.72 13.39
C THR A 465 13.05 8.29 13.89
N LEU A 466 12.14 7.52 13.30
CA LEU A 466 11.93 6.11 13.59
C LEU A 466 12.79 5.27 12.64
N LEU A 467 13.49 4.28 13.19
CA LEU A 467 14.30 3.36 12.40
C LEU A 467 13.47 2.14 12.02
N VAL A 468 13.65 1.62 10.82
CA VAL A 468 12.94 0.43 10.33
C VAL A 468 13.86 -0.56 9.62
N SER A 469 13.50 -1.84 9.74
CA SER A 469 14.10 -2.97 9.04
C SER A 469 13.47 -3.14 7.66
N ARG A 470 14.24 -3.69 6.72
CA ARG A 470 13.65 -4.19 5.46
C ARG A 470 12.77 -5.41 5.70
N ASN A 471 13.06 -6.18 6.75
CA ASN A 471 12.21 -7.28 7.18
C ASN A 471 11.05 -6.77 8.04
N ILE A 472 9.85 -6.82 7.47
CA ILE A 472 8.60 -6.31 8.06
C ILE A 472 8.34 -6.88 9.46
N SER A 473 8.65 -8.16 9.71
CA SER A 473 8.38 -8.81 11.00
C SER A 473 9.11 -8.17 12.18
N ILE A 474 10.23 -7.49 11.91
CA ILE A 474 11.04 -6.81 12.92
C ILE A 474 10.45 -5.45 13.31
N ASN A 475 9.59 -4.87 12.46
CA ASN A 475 9.06 -3.50 12.64
C ASN A 475 7.82 -3.42 13.54
N SER A 476 7.42 -4.52 14.19
CA SER A 476 6.22 -4.59 15.03
C SER A 476 6.18 -3.53 16.12
N VAL A 477 7.32 -3.22 16.75
CA VAL A 477 7.43 -2.16 17.77
C VAL A 477 7.19 -0.76 17.20
N VAL A 478 7.68 -0.50 15.98
CA VAL A 478 7.54 0.79 15.30
C VAL A 478 6.08 0.96 14.88
N LYS A 479 5.48 -0.08 14.28
CA LYS A 479 4.07 -0.12 13.91
C LYS A 479 3.16 0.15 15.11
N LYS A 480 3.42 -0.54 16.23
CA LYS A 480 2.69 -0.34 17.49
C LYS A 480 2.79 1.10 17.97
N TYR A 481 4.00 1.69 17.96
CA TYR A 481 4.19 3.09 18.35
C TYR A 481 3.41 4.07 17.46
N ILE A 482 3.46 3.91 16.13
CA ILE A 482 2.73 4.78 15.18
C ILE A 482 1.24 4.80 15.51
N LYS A 483 0.64 3.63 15.80
CA LYS A 483 -0.76 3.50 16.20
C LYS A 483 -1.04 4.11 17.57
N GLU A 484 -0.23 3.82 18.59
CA GLU A 484 -0.40 4.32 19.96
C GLU A 484 -0.24 5.84 20.05
N ALA A 485 0.75 6.40 19.35
CA ALA A 485 1.01 7.84 19.30
C ALA A 485 -0.01 8.59 18.42
N LYS A 486 -0.86 7.85 17.68
CA LYS A 486 -1.84 8.40 16.73
C LYS A 486 -1.16 9.34 15.73
N LEU A 487 -0.06 8.89 15.14
CA LEU A 487 0.61 9.69 14.11
C LEU A 487 -0.30 9.83 12.89
N THR A 488 -0.40 11.03 12.35
CA THR A 488 -1.19 11.38 11.17
C THR A 488 -0.35 11.39 9.89
N GLY A 489 0.98 11.31 10.00
CA GLY A 489 1.88 11.26 8.85
C GLY A 489 3.22 10.61 9.13
N ILE A 490 3.72 9.83 8.17
CA ILE A 490 5.10 9.33 8.16
C ILE A 490 5.77 9.63 6.82
N THR A 491 7.01 10.11 6.85
CA THR A 491 7.79 10.35 5.62
C THR A 491 9.02 9.44 5.60
N ALA A 492 9.08 8.56 4.60
CA ALA A 492 10.24 7.70 4.36
C ALA A 492 11.43 8.52 3.86
N ILE A 493 12.60 8.32 4.46
CA ILE A 493 13.86 8.93 4.04
C ILE A 493 14.76 7.81 3.51
N GLY A 494 15.17 7.93 2.26
CA GLY A 494 15.96 6.92 1.56
C GLY A 494 15.18 6.13 0.53
N GLY A 495 15.92 5.45 -0.34
CA GLY A 495 15.37 4.66 -1.45
C GLY A 495 14.63 3.41 -1.00
N GLU A 496 13.77 2.88 -1.88
CA GLU A 496 12.96 1.67 -1.63
C GLU A 496 13.80 0.44 -1.27
N LYS A 497 15.04 0.35 -1.78
CA LYS A 497 16.00 -0.69 -1.41
C LYS A 497 16.23 -0.82 0.10
N TYR A 498 16.20 0.30 0.83
CA TYR A 498 16.53 0.36 2.26
C TYR A 498 15.31 0.62 3.15
N VAL A 499 14.29 1.26 2.60
CA VAL A 499 12.99 1.47 3.25
C VAL A 499 11.89 1.06 2.25
N PRO A 500 11.55 -0.24 2.15
CA PRO A 500 10.60 -0.74 1.16
C PRO A 500 9.21 -0.12 1.28
N ASN A 501 8.48 0.05 0.16
CA ASN A 501 7.09 0.51 0.19
C ASN A 501 6.20 -0.47 0.94
N SER A 502 6.50 -1.77 0.90
CA SER A 502 5.82 -2.80 1.70
C SER A 502 5.97 -2.55 3.20
N THR A 503 7.16 -2.15 3.68
CA THR A 503 7.39 -1.74 5.07
C THR A 503 6.56 -0.51 5.43
N ILE A 504 6.58 0.55 4.62
CA ILE A 504 5.78 1.77 4.87
C ILE A 504 4.28 1.48 4.88
N ASN A 505 3.82 0.64 3.96
CA ASN A 505 2.42 0.22 3.90
C ASN A 505 2.02 -0.59 5.13
N ASP A 506 2.87 -1.51 5.60
CA ASP A 506 2.60 -2.27 6.82
C ASP A 506 2.53 -1.39 8.07
N LEU A 507 3.43 -0.40 8.20
CA LEU A 507 3.46 0.52 9.35
C LEU A 507 2.21 1.38 9.51
N THR A 508 1.45 1.57 8.43
CA THR A 508 0.27 2.46 8.36
C THR A 508 -1.06 1.70 8.34
N ARG A 509 -1.03 0.37 8.33
CA ARG A 509 -2.21 -0.48 8.53
C ARG A 509 -2.44 -0.70 10.02
#